data_AF-A0A359MQ91-F1
#
_entry.id   AF-A0A359MQ91-F1
#
_cell.length_a   1.000
_cell.length_b   1.000
_cell.length_c   1.000
_cell.angle_alpha   90.00
_cell.angle_beta   90.00
_cell.angle_gamma   90.00
#
_symmetry.space_group_name_H-M   'P 1'
#
loop_
_entity.id
_entity.type
_entity.pdbx_description
1 polymer ?
#
loop_
_entity_poly.entity_id
_entity_poly.type
_entity_poly.pdbx_seq_one_letter_code
_entity_poly.pdbx_strand_id
1 'polypeptide(L)' 'FAWGKTPAGSVYNAVVMDKVAEMAYKTMTLNPRVNRVSQYLLDKHYFRKHGANAYYGQGSEDH' A
#
# COMPACT_ATOMS: atom_id res chain seq x y z
N PHE A 1 10.78 -0.93 9.43
CA PHE A 1 10.47 0.37 10.08
C PHE A 1 9.42 1.09 9.25
N ALA A 2 8.56 1.88 9.89
CA ALA A 2 7.51 2.65 9.22
C ALA A 2 7.59 4.11 9.66
N TRP A 3 7.20 5.01 8.77
CA TRP A 3 7.23 6.46 8.95
C TRP A 3 5.99 7.07 8.32
N GLY A 4 5.60 8.25 8.79
CA GLY A 4 4.47 9.02 8.31
C GLY A 4 4.64 10.49 8.70
N LYS A 5 3.79 11.36 8.14
CA LYS A 5 3.84 12.81 8.42
C LYS A 5 3.54 13.14 9.88
N THR A 6 2.73 12.31 10.51
CA THR A 6 2.35 12.40 11.93
C THR A 6 2.72 11.11 12.67
N PRO A 7 2.84 11.12 14.01
CA PRO A 7 3.01 9.90 14.79
C PRO A 7 1.90 8.88 14.52
N ALA A 8 0.64 9.32 14.49
CA ALA A 8 -0.50 8.47 14.15
C ALA A 8 -0.39 7.89 12.73
N GLY A 9 0.00 8.70 11.74
CA GLY A 9 0.26 8.23 10.38
C GLY A 9 1.39 7.20 10.28
N SER A 10 2.41 7.31 11.13
CA SER A 10 3.49 6.32 11.22
C SER A 10 2.99 4.97 11.75
N VAL A 11 2.12 4.99 12.77
CA VAL A 11 1.46 3.79 13.30
C VAL A 11 0.54 3.16 12.25
N TYR A 12 -0.25 3.97 11.55
CA TYR A 12 -1.10 3.48 10.46
C TYR A 12 -0.28 2.76 9.39
N ASN A 13 0.81 3.38 8.92
CA ASN A 13 1.70 2.77 7.93
C ASN A 13 2.36 1.49 8.45
N ALA A 14 2.69 1.41 9.75
CA ALA A 14 3.21 0.18 10.36
C ALA A 14 2.19 -0.97 10.31
N VAL A 15 0.93 -0.71 10.62
CA VAL A 15 -0.15 -1.71 10.56
C VAL A 15 -0.39 -2.17 9.13
N VAL A 16 -0.40 -1.25 8.16
CA VAL A 16 -0.51 -1.61 6.74
C VAL A 16 0.65 -2.51 6.31
N MET A 17 1.89 -2.16 6.68
CA MET A 17 3.07 -2.96 6.38
C MET A 17 2.97 -4.38 6.96
N ASP A 18 2.53 -4.51 8.21
CA ASP A 18 2.35 -5.81 8.88
C ASP A 18 1.34 -6.69 8.13
N LYS A 19 0.18 -6.12 7.74
CA LYS A 19 -0.84 -6.87 6.99
C LYS A 19 -0.39 -7.30 5.60
N VAL A 20 0.34 -6.45 4.88
CA VAL A 20 0.90 -6.84 3.58
C VAL A 20 1.96 -7.92 3.74
N ALA A 21 2.80 -7.87 4.78
CA ALA A 21 3.79 -8.90 5.07
C ALA A 21 3.14 -10.26 5.40
N GLU A 22 2.09 -10.26 6.23
CA GLU A 22 1.32 -11.48 6.56
C GLU A 22 0.72 -12.11 5.30
N MET A 23 0.09 -11.30 4.44
CA MET A 23 -0.48 -11.79 3.18
C MET A 23 0.60 -12.33 2.24
N ALA A 24 1.71 -11.61 2.07
CA ALA A 24 2.82 -12.05 1.23
C ALA A 24 3.42 -13.38 1.71
N TYR A 25 3.63 -13.52 3.02
CA TYR A 25 4.10 -14.76 3.62
C TYR A 25 3.16 -15.94 3.32
N LYS A 26 1.85 -15.75 3.52
CA LYS A 26 0.83 -16.77 3.20
C LYS A 26 0.83 -17.11 1.70
N THR A 27 0.89 -16.12 0.82
CA THR A 27 0.92 -16.34 -0.64
C THR A 27 2.15 -17.14 -1.06
N MET A 28 3.34 -16.79 -0.57
CA MET A 28 4.57 -17.51 -0.88
C MET A 28 4.57 -18.93 -0.32
N THR A 29 3.98 -19.13 0.86
CA THR A 29 3.82 -20.46 1.47
C THR A 29 2.89 -21.35 0.63
N LEU A 30 1.79 -20.79 0.10
CA LEU A 30 0.83 -21.53 -0.73
C LEU A 30 1.36 -21.81 -2.14
N ASN A 31 2.07 -20.86 -2.74
CA ASN A 31 2.66 -21.00 -4.07
C ASN A 31 4.05 -20.37 -4.14
N PRO A 32 5.13 -21.16 -3.98
CA PRO A 32 6.50 -20.66 -4.07
C PRO A 32 6.88 -20.13 -5.46
N ARG A 33 6.13 -20.49 -6.52
CA ARG A 33 6.33 -20.02 -7.90
C ARG A 33 5.47 -18.81 -8.26
N VAL A 34 4.86 -18.16 -7.26
CA VAL A 34 4.05 -16.96 -7.49
C VAL A 34 4.92 -15.85 -8.09
N ASN A 35 4.44 -15.23 -9.16
CA ASN A 35 5.09 -14.08 -9.77
C ASN A 35 4.58 -12.79 -9.13
N ARG A 36 5.39 -11.72 -9.21
CA ARG A 36 4.95 -10.39 -8.81
C ARG A 36 3.76 -9.94 -9.66
N VAL A 37 2.89 -9.13 -9.07
CA VAL A 37 1.81 -8.46 -9.81
C VAL A 37 2.41 -7.57 -10.91
N SER A 38 1.68 -7.39 -12.01
CA SER A 38 2.17 -6.59 -13.14
C SER A 38 2.42 -5.13 -12.72
N GLN A 39 3.49 -4.54 -13.27
CA GLN A 39 3.89 -3.16 -12.96
C GLN A 39 2.76 -2.16 -13.28
N TYR A 40 2.06 -2.35 -14.39
CA TYR A 40 0.90 -1.53 -14.77
C TYR A 40 -0.18 -1.47 -13.68
N LEU A 41 -0.47 -2.59 -13.02
CA LEU A 41 -1.47 -2.62 -11.95
C LEU A 41 -0.97 -1.90 -10.69
N LEU A 42 0.32 -2.02 -10.36
CA LEU A 42 0.95 -1.28 -9.26
C LEU A 42 0.86 0.23 -9.50
N ASP A 43 1.26 0.66 -10.68
CA ASP A 43 1.26 2.07 -11.07
C ASP A 43 -0.15 2.63 -11.05
N LYS A 44 -1.12 1.92 -11.64
CA LYS A 44 -2.53 2.30 -11.61
C LYS A 44 -3.06 2.45 -10.18
N HIS A 45 -2.69 1.54 -9.28
CA HIS A 45 -3.14 1.60 -7.89
C HIS A 45 -2.49 2.77 -7.13
N TYR A 46 -1.19 2.98 -7.31
CA TYR A 46 -0.44 4.05 -6.65
C TYR A 46 -0.91 5.44 -7.10
N PHE A 47 -0.96 5.67 -8.42
CA PHE A 47 -1.36 6.95 -8.98
C PHE A 47 -2.83 7.28 -8.74
N ARG A 48 -3.67 6.29 -8.40
CA ARG A 48 -5.06 6.52 -7.98
C ARG A 48 -5.16 7.50 -6.80
N LYS A 49 -4.22 7.45 -5.84
CA LYS A 49 -4.22 8.31 -4.64
C LYS A 49 -3.11 9.35 -4.63
N HIS A 50 -2.02 9.11 -5.36
CA HIS A 50 -0.80 9.94 -5.28
C HIS A 50 -0.36 10.55 -6.63
N GLY A 51 -1.13 10.37 -7.71
CA GLY A 51 -0.84 10.96 -9.02
C GLY A 51 -1.43 12.35 -9.21
N ALA A 52 -0.93 13.09 -10.22
CA ALA A 52 -1.42 14.43 -10.58
C ALA A 52 -2.92 14.45 -10.96
N ASN A 53 -3.48 13.31 -11.36
CA ASN A 53 -4.90 13.12 -11.67
C ASN A 53 -5.60 12.19 -10.63
N ALA A 54 -5.22 12.26 -9.35
CA ALA A 54 -5.86 11.47 -8.30
C ALA A 54 -7.37 11.77 -8.27
N TYR A 55 -8.19 10.80 -8.66
CA TYR A 55 -9.65 10.93 -8.77
C TYR A 55 -10.37 10.62 -7.43
N TYR A 56 -9.62 10.29 -6.37
CA TYR A 56 -10.15 10.06 -5.03
C TYR A 56 -9.34 10.87 -4.01
N GLY A 57 -9.97 11.86 -3.36
CA GLY A 57 -9.33 12.81 -2.44
C GLY A 57 -9.80 14.26 -2.55
N GLN A 58 -10.67 14.62 -3.51
CA GLN A 58 -11.40 15.89 -3.45
C GLN A 58 -12.55 15.78 -2.44
N GLY A 59 -12.20 16.02 -1.18
CA GLY A 59 -13.14 16.08 -0.06
C GLY A 59 -12.47 15.62 1.22
N SER A 60 -11.76 16.54 1.88
CA SER A 60 -11.40 16.52 3.30
C SER A 60 -10.92 15.18 3.88
N GLU A 61 -9.61 15.02 4.06
CA GLU A 61 -9.05 14.49 5.31
C GLU A 61 -7.54 14.69 5.31
N ASP A 62 -7.10 15.66 6.13
CA ASP A 62 -5.71 15.85 6.52
C ASP A 62 -5.27 14.64 7.36
N HIS A 63 -4.23 13.95 6.88
CA HIS A 63 -3.47 12.93 7.61
C HIS A 63 -2.00 13.32 7.73
#